data_AF-A0AAW5MTZ2-F1
#
_entry.id   AF-A0AAW5MTZ2-F1
#
_cell.length_a   1.000
_cell.length_b   1.000
_cell.length_c   1.000
_cell.angle_alpha   90.00
_cell.angle_beta   90.00
_cell.angle_gamma   90.00
#
_symmetry.space_group_name_H-M   'P 1'
#
loop_
_entity.id
_entity.type
_entity.pdbx_description
1 polymer ?
#
loop_
_entity_poly.entity_id
_entity_poly.type
_entity_poly.pdbx_seq_one_letter_code
_entity_poly.pdbx_strand_id
1 'polypeptide(L)'
;DARLPRTLAGLLAGGALGLAGALMQTLPRNPLADPGLLGVNAGASFAIVLGAALFGYSSAQEQLAMAFAGALVASLIVAFT
;
A
#
# COMPACT_ATOMS: atom_id res chain seq x y z
N ASP A 1 16.50 11.59 17.99
CA ASP A 1 16.60 10.14 17.82
C ASP A 1 15.40 9.54 17.08
N ALA A 2 15.62 9.03 15.86
CA ALA A 2 14.57 8.45 15.02
C ALA A 2 14.43 6.91 15.14
N ARG A 3 15.14 6.29 16.09
CA ARG A 3 15.19 4.82 16.24
C ARG A 3 13.86 4.25 16.70
N LEU A 4 13.28 4.81 17.76
CA LEU A 4 11.96 4.43 18.29
C LEU A 4 10.81 4.58 17.28
N PRO A 5 10.63 5.74 16.60
CA PRO A 5 9.54 5.86 15.64
C PRO A 5 9.72 4.90 14.44
N ARG A 6 10.96 4.59 14.03
CA ARG A 6 11.22 3.66 12.93
C ARG A 6 10.95 2.19 13.31
N THR A 7 11.26 1.78 14.54
CA THR A 7 10.93 0.42 15.02
C THR A 7 9.42 0.23 15.15
N LEU A 8 8.71 1.23 15.68
CA LEU A 8 7.24 1.19 15.74
C LEU A 8 6.61 1.14 14.36
N ALA A 9 7.06 1.96 13.42
CA ALA A 9 6.58 1.92 12.04
C ALA A 9 6.82 0.54 11.39
N GLY A 10 7.99 -0.06 11.63
CA GLY A 10 8.32 -1.41 11.15
C GLY A 10 7.40 -2.49 11.73
N LEU A 11 7.14 -2.46 13.04
CA LEU A 11 6.23 -3.39 13.70
C LEU A 11 4.79 -3.27 13.18
N LEU A 12 4.30 -2.04 13.04
CA LEU A 12 2.95 -1.77 12.52
C LEU A 12 2.82 -2.21 11.06
N ALA A 13 3.78 -1.88 10.21
CA ALA A 13 3.78 -2.29 8.81
C ALA A 13 3.87 -3.81 8.65
N GLY A 14 4.76 -4.47 9.40
CA GLY A 14 4.90 -5.93 9.39
C GLY A 14 3.63 -6.64 9.87
N GLY A 15 3.01 -6.16 10.96
CA GLY A 15 1.75 -6.70 11.45
C GLY A 15 0.60 -6.55 10.44
N ALA A 16 0.48 -5.37 9.82
CA ALA A 16 -0.53 -5.12 8.80
C ALA A 16 -0.34 -6.02 7.56
N LEU A 17 0.89 -6.18 7.07
CA LEU A 17 1.20 -7.07 5.95
C LEU A 17 0.93 -8.54 6.28
N GLY A 18 1.27 -8.99 7.49
CA GLY A 18 0.98 -10.36 7.95
C GLY A 18 -0.54 -10.64 8.00
N LEU A 19 -1.32 -9.71 8.52
CA LEU A 19 -2.78 -9.80 8.53
C LEU A 19 -3.37 -9.78 7.11
N ALA A 20 -2.91 -8.87 6.26
CA ALA A 20 -3.35 -8.79 4.87
C ALA A 20 -3.04 -10.09 4.10
N GLY A 21 -1.84 -10.66 4.28
CA GLY A 21 -1.46 -11.94 3.69
C GLY A 21 -2.34 -13.10 4.18
N ALA A 22 -2.63 -13.18 5.48
CA ALA A 22 -3.50 -14.21 6.03
C ALA A 22 -4.94 -14.10 5.49
N LEU A 23 -5.49 -12.89 5.41
CA LEU A 23 -6.81 -12.65 4.81
C LEU A 23 -6.83 -13.03 3.32
N MET A 24 -5.78 -12.66 2.59
CA MET A 24 -5.71 -12.89 1.16
C MET A 24 -5.50 -14.37 0.81
N GLN A 25 -4.85 -15.14 1.67
CA GLN A 25 -4.72 -16.59 1.47
C GLN A 25 -6.00 -17.35 1.86
N THR A 26 -6.74 -16.87 2.87
CA THR A 26 -7.93 -17.56 3.40
C THR A 26 -9.15 -17.43 2.50
N LEU A 27 -9.40 -16.24 1.91
CA LEU A 27 -10.59 -15.99 1.11
C LEU A 27 -10.64 -16.83 -0.19
N PRO A 28 -9.57 -16.88 -1.01
CA PRO A 28 -9.50 -17.70 -2.22
C PRO A 28 -9.06 -19.14 -1.92
N ARG A 29 -8.72 -19.46 -0.66
CA ARG A 29 -8.07 -20.71 -0.24
C ARG A 29 -6.82 -21.03 -1.08
N ASN A 30 -6.07 -19.99 -1.43
CA ASN A 30 -4.87 -20.10 -2.25
C ASN A 30 -3.64 -19.64 -1.44
N PRO A 31 -2.75 -20.56 -1.04
CA PRO A 31 -1.57 -20.22 -0.25
C PRO A 31 -0.53 -19.37 -1.02
N LEU A 32 -0.71 -19.19 -2.33
CA LEU A 32 0.13 -18.32 -3.16
C LEU A 32 -0.47 -16.92 -3.36
N ALA A 33 -1.66 -16.65 -2.81
CA ALA A 33 -2.29 -15.34 -2.92
C ALA A 33 -1.58 -14.31 -2.05
N ASP A 34 -0.95 -13.33 -2.69
CA ASP A 34 -0.24 -12.23 -2.06
C ASP A 34 -0.98 -10.90 -2.33
N PRO A 35 -1.25 -10.07 -1.31
CA PRO A 35 -1.93 -8.79 -1.49
C PRO A 35 -1.20 -7.81 -2.43
N GLY A 36 0.13 -7.90 -2.54
CA GLY A 36 0.95 -7.15 -3.48
C GLY A 36 0.70 -7.53 -4.95
N LEU A 37 0.21 -8.74 -5.22
CA LEU A 37 -0.15 -9.19 -6.58
C LEU A 37 -1.45 -8.54 -7.09
N LEU A 38 -2.25 -7.93 -6.22
CA LEU A 38 -3.49 -7.22 -6.58
C LEU A 38 -3.26 -5.82 -7.13
N GLY A 39 -2.01 -5.43 -7.42
CA GLY A 39 -1.70 -4.14 -8.00
C GLY A 39 -1.70 -2.97 -7.00
N VAL A 40 -1.80 -3.23 -5.69
CA VAL A 40 -1.77 -2.19 -4.64
C VAL A 40 -0.49 -1.36 -4.70
N ASN A 41 0.67 -2.01 -4.83
CA ASN A 41 1.98 -1.34 -4.94
C ASN A 41 2.12 -0.55 -6.25
N ALA A 42 1.60 -1.10 -7.36
CA ALA A 42 1.60 -0.42 -8.65
C ALA A 42 0.69 0.83 -8.62
N GLY A 43 -0.52 0.72 -8.05
CA GLY A 43 -1.46 1.83 -7.89
C GLY A 43 -0.92 2.94 -6.99
N ALA A 44 -0.30 2.59 -5.87
CA ALA A 44 0.37 3.56 -4.99
C ALA A 44 1.49 4.33 -5.73
N SER A 45 2.40 3.59 -6.38
CA SER A 45 3.55 4.19 -7.08
C SER A 45 3.09 5.06 -8.25
N PHE A 46 2.08 4.61 -9.00
CA PHE A 46 1.46 5.36 -10.08
C PHE A 46 0.87 6.68 -9.58
N ALA A 47 0.09 6.66 -8.49
CA ALA A 47 -0.50 7.87 -7.93
C ALA A 47 0.55 8.86 -7.39
N ILE A 48 1.63 8.36 -6.78
CA ILE A 48 2.75 9.22 -6.33
C ILE A 48 3.37 9.94 -7.52
N VAL A 49 3.72 9.21 -8.58
CA VAL A 49 4.40 9.78 -9.76
C VAL A 49 3.46 10.71 -10.52
N LEU A 50 2.20 10.33 -10.70
CA LEU A 50 1.19 11.14 -11.38
C LEU A 50 0.93 12.44 -10.61
N GLY A 51 0.74 12.35 -9.28
CA GLY A 51 0.53 13.54 -8.47
C GLY A 51 1.75 14.46 -8.45
N ALA A 52 2.96 13.90 -8.34
CA ALA A 52 4.18 14.69 -8.38
C ALA A 52 4.35 15.36 -9.76
N ALA A 53 4.02 14.67 -10.85
CA ALA A 53 4.08 15.22 -12.20
C ALA A 53 3.03 16.33 -12.45
N LEU A 54 1.83 16.21 -11.89
CA LEU A 54 0.74 17.17 -12.10
C LEU A 54 0.80 18.37 -11.14
N PHE A 55 1.14 18.14 -9.88
CA PHE A 55 1.08 19.15 -8.81
C PHE A 55 2.46 19.62 -8.33
N GLY A 56 3.55 18.99 -8.79
CA GLY A 56 4.92 19.42 -8.49
C GLY A 56 5.34 19.23 -7.03
N TYR A 57 4.60 18.42 -6.25
CA TYR A 57 4.91 18.19 -4.85
C TYR A 57 6.14 17.29 -4.66
N SER A 58 6.80 17.43 -3.51
CA SER A 58 7.91 16.56 -3.11
C SER A 58 7.92 16.19 -1.63
N SER A 59 6.96 16.69 -0.83
CA SER A 59 6.89 16.36 0.59
C SER A 59 6.55 14.89 0.83
N ALA A 60 7.14 14.29 1.86
CA ALA A 60 6.85 12.93 2.27
C ALA A 60 5.38 12.71 2.65
N GLN A 61 4.72 13.72 3.23
CA GLN A 61 3.30 13.64 3.61
C GLN A 61 2.37 13.61 2.39
N GLU A 62 2.69 14.40 1.37
CA GLU A 62 1.92 14.46 0.12
C GLU A 62 2.07 13.15 -0.67
N GLN A 63 3.30 12.63 -0.74
CA GLN A 63 3.58 11.32 -1.31
C GLN A 63 2.84 10.20 -0.56
N LEU A 64 2.80 10.23 0.77
CA LEU A 64 2.06 9.24 1.58
C LEU A 64 0.56 9.28 1.31
N ALA A 65 -0.04 10.48 1.23
CA ALA A 65 -1.45 10.65 0.95
C ALA A 65 -1.81 10.11 -0.45
N MET A 66 -0.98 10.43 -1.46
CA MET A 66 -1.17 9.96 -2.83
C MET A 66 -0.93 8.47 -2.97
N ALA A 67 0.06 7.91 -2.28
CA ALA A 67 0.31 6.47 -2.22
C ALA A 67 -0.91 5.73 -1.66
N PHE A 68 -1.48 6.21 -0.55
CA PHE A 68 -2.65 5.62 0.07
C PHE A 68 -3.88 5.71 -0.84
N ALA A 69 -4.12 6.87 -1.46
CA ALA A 69 -5.23 7.05 -2.41
C ALA A 69 -5.11 6.11 -3.62
N GLY A 70 -3.92 6.01 -4.22
CA GLY A 70 -3.66 5.13 -5.36
C GLY A 70 -3.79 3.65 -5.02
N ALA A 71 -3.25 3.23 -3.87
CA ALA A 71 -3.40 1.88 -3.35
C ALA A 71 -4.87 1.52 -3.13
N LEU A 72 -5.65 2.42 -2.52
CA LEU A 72 -7.06 2.22 -2.24
C LEU A 72 -7.86 2.08 -3.53
N VAL A 73 -7.68 2.99 -4.49
CA VAL A 73 -8.38 2.94 -5.78
C VAL A 73 -8.07 1.65 -6.53
N ALA A 74 -6.79 1.27 -6.63
CA ALA A 74 -6.40 0.01 -7.29
C ALA A 74 -7.03 -1.21 -6.60
N SER A 75 -7.00 -1.25 -5.26
CA SER A 75 -7.59 -2.34 -4.47
C SER A 75 -9.11 -2.43 -4.68
N LEU A 76 -9.81 -1.30 -4.70
CA LEU A 76 -11.26 -1.26 -4.94
C LEU A 76 -11.61 -1.70 -6.35
N ILE A 77 -10.87 -1.24 -7.37
CA ILE A 77 -11.08 -1.69 -8.75
C ILE A 77 -10.98 -3.22 -8.81
N VAL A 78 -9.93 -3.80 -8.27
CA VAL A 78 -9.76 -5.27 -8.27
C VAL A 78 -10.84 -5.97 -7.43
N ALA A 79 -11.26 -5.40 -6.31
CA ALA A 79 -12.31 -5.99 -5.48
C ALA A 79 -13.70 -5.99 -6.14
N PHE A 80 -13.97 -5.06 -7.05
CA PHE A 80 -15.25 -4.93 -7.76
C PHE A 80 -15.22 -5.47 -9.20
N THR A 81 -14.10 -6.01 -9.66
CA THR A 81 -13.97 -6.68 -10.97
C THR A 81 -14.02 -8.19 -10.79
#